data_AF-A0A0U1D442-F1
#
_entry.id   AF-A0A0U1D442-F1
#
_cell.length_a   1.000
_cell.length_b   1.000
_cell.length_c   1.000
_cell.angle_alpha   90.00
_cell.angle_beta   90.00
_cell.angle_gamma   90.00
#
_symmetry.space_group_name_H-M   'P 1'
#
loop_
_entity.id
_entity.type
_entity.pdbx_description
1 polymer ?
#
loop_
_entity_poly.entity_id
_entity_poly.type
_entity_poly.pdbx_seq_one_letter_code
_entity_poly.pdbx_strand_id
1 'polypeptide(L)'
;MVEPFIGSEAVAVGRLTRHDLRARFTAVHHDIYVPRGTRPTAVLRAKAAWLRSRRRGVLAGYSASALHGARWIDPALPANILDTNRRPTRGVVA
;
A
#
# COMPACT_ATOMS: atom_id res chain seq x y z
N MET A 1 12.51 1.07 6.90
CA MET A 1 11.35 0.30 6.37
C MET A 1 10.96 0.91 5.05
N VAL A 2 10.67 0.12 4.01
CA VAL A 2 10.30 0.67 2.70
C VAL A 2 8.89 1.25 2.76
N GLU A 3 8.73 2.49 2.29
CA GLU A 3 7.45 3.20 2.30
C GLU A 3 6.78 3.13 0.92
N PRO A 4 5.52 2.63 0.83
CA PRO A 4 4.77 2.70 -0.42
C PRO A 4 4.42 4.15 -0.78
N PHE A 5 4.25 4.44 -2.06
CA PHE A 5 3.90 5.78 -2.53
C PHE A 5 2.92 5.74 -3.72
N ILE A 6 2.28 6.88 -3.99
CA ILE A 6 1.35 7.05 -5.12
C ILE A 6 2.16 7.42 -6.38
N GLY A 7 2.07 6.60 -7.41
CA GLY A 7 2.83 6.76 -8.64
C GLY A 7 2.47 8.03 -9.41
N SER A 8 1.18 8.30 -9.56
CA SER A 8 0.69 9.52 -10.21
C SER A 8 1.17 10.80 -9.51
N GLU A 9 1.19 10.83 -8.17
CA GLU A 9 1.72 11.96 -7.41
C GLU A 9 3.22 12.14 -7.67
N ALA A 10 4.01 11.07 -7.62
CA ALA A 10 5.46 11.12 -7.86
C ALA A 10 5.80 11.62 -9.27
N VAL A 11 4.99 11.27 -10.27
CA VAL A 11 5.13 11.75 -11.65
C VAL A 11 4.71 13.21 -11.79
N ALA A 12 3.60 13.61 -11.15
CA ALA A 12 3.08 14.98 -11.24
C ALA A 12 4.07 16.02 -10.70
N VAL A 13 4.85 15.67 -9.68
CA VAL A 13 5.89 16.55 -9.11
C VAL A 13 7.27 16.39 -9.76
N GLY A 14 7.38 15.61 -10.85
CA GLY A 14 8.63 15.41 -11.58
C GLY A 14 9.70 14.58 -10.86
N ARG A 15 9.38 13.93 -9.73
CA ARG A 15 10.34 13.09 -8.99
C ARG A 15 10.67 11.78 -9.71
N LEU A 16 9.71 11.25 -10.47
CA LEU A 16 9.84 10.02 -11.22
C LEU A 16 9.16 10.16 -12.58
N THR A 17 9.64 9.44 -13.58
CA THR A 17 8.94 9.27 -14.85
C THR A 17 8.06 8.02 -14.85
N ARG A 18 7.13 7.93 -15.81
CA ARG A 18 6.38 6.67 -16.06
C ARG A 18 7.31 5.51 -16.41
N HIS A 19 8.46 5.81 -17.02
CA HIS A 19 9.48 4.80 -17.32
C HIS A 19 10.14 4.29 -16.04
N ASP A 20 10.52 5.18 -15.12
CA ASP A 20 11.09 4.80 -13.82
C ASP A 20 10.17 3.85 -13.05
N LEU A 21 8.86 4.17 -13.00
CA LEU A 21 7.86 3.33 -12.33
C LEU A 21 7.85 1.88 -12.86
N ARG A 22 7.99 1.70 -14.18
CA ARG A 22 7.98 0.38 -14.82
C ARG A 22 9.30 -0.37 -14.65
N ALA A 23 10.42 0.35 -14.73
CA ALA A 23 11.75 -0.24 -14.69
C ALA A 23 12.16 -0.63 -13.25
N ARG A 24 11.87 0.23 -12.27
CA ARG A 24 12.50 0.19 -10.93
C ARG A 24 11.54 -0.14 -9.79
N PHE A 25 10.24 -0.12 -10.03
CA PHE A 25 9.23 -0.30 -8.98
C PHE A 25 8.27 -1.45 -9.33
N THR A 26 7.53 -1.90 -8.31
CA THR A 26 6.47 -2.90 -8.42
C THR A 26 5.18 -2.32 -7.85
N ALA A 27 4.09 -2.46 -8.58
CA ALA A 27 2.77 -2.03 -8.12
C ALA A 27 2.21 -3.05 -7.10
N VAL A 28 1.90 -2.59 -5.89
CA VAL A 28 1.25 -3.42 -4.86
C VAL A 28 -0.27 -3.31 -4.96
N HIS A 29 -0.77 -2.12 -5.30
CA HIS A 29 -2.15 -1.85 -5.67
C HIS A 29 -2.16 -0.92 -6.89
N HIS A 30 -3.35 -0.66 -7.44
CA HIS A 30 -3.50 0.32 -8.52
C HIS A 30 -2.90 1.66 -8.10
N ASP A 31 -1.92 2.14 -8.87
CA ASP A 31 -1.19 3.39 -8.64
C ASP A 31 -0.36 3.47 -7.34
N ILE A 32 -0.18 2.35 -6.62
CA ILE A 32 0.63 2.30 -5.40
C ILE A 32 1.87 1.45 -5.65
N TYR A 33 3.05 2.04 -5.47
CA TYR A 33 4.33 1.45 -5.84
C TYR A 33 5.27 1.30 -4.65
N VAL A 34 6.15 0.32 -4.76
CA VAL A 34 7.31 0.09 -3.88
C VAL A 34 8.52 -0.25 -4.75
N PRO A 35 9.76 0.01 -4.30
CA PRO A 35 10.98 -0.45 -4.98
C PRO A 35 10.90 -1.93 -5.34
N ARG A 36 11.37 -2.29 -6.53
CA ARG A 36 11.39 -3.68 -6.99
C ARG A 36 12.21 -4.55 -6.02
N GLY A 37 11.73 -5.76 -5.74
CA GLY A 37 12.36 -6.68 -4.79
C GLY A 37 12.02 -6.42 -3.32
N THR A 38 11.19 -5.41 -3.03
CA THR A 38 10.70 -5.17 -1.66
C THR A 38 9.88 -6.38 -1.17
N ARG A 39 10.29 -6.95 -0.03
CA ARG A 39 9.51 -8.00 0.64
C ARG A 39 8.25 -7.39 1.27
N PRO A 40 7.05 -7.92 0.99
CA PRO A 40 5.82 -7.45 1.62
C PRO A 40 5.87 -7.63 3.13
N THR A 41 5.38 -6.64 3.87
CA THR A 41 5.15 -6.72 5.32
C THR A 41 3.71 -6.31 5.64
N ALA A 42 3.19 -6.71 6.81
CA ALA A 42 1.86 -6.29 7.25
C ALA A 42 1.73 -4.76 7.30
N VAL A 43 2.76 -4.08 7.80
CA VAL A 43 2.82 -2.61 7.83
C VAL A 43 2.80 -2.02 6.42
N LEU A 44 3.59 -2.57 5.49
CA LEU A 44 3.64 -2.09 4.12
C LEU A 44 2.28 -2.26 3.42
N ARG A 45 1.61 -3.40 3.60
CA ARG A 45 0.26 -3.64 3.05
C ARG A 45 -0.77 -2.68 3.64
N ALA A 46 -0.73 -2.45 4.95
CA ALA A 46 -1.62 -1.51 5.63
C ALA A 46 -1.46 -0.10 5.04
N LYS A 47 -0.23 0.40 4.93
CA LYS A 47 0.05 1.71 4.36
C LYS A 47 -0.33 1.80 2.87
N ALA A 48 -0.05 0.76 2.10
CA ALA A 48 -0.43 0.70 0.69
C ALA A 48 -1.96 0.76 0.48
N ALA A 49 -2.73 0.05 1.32
CA ALA A 49 -4.19 0.11 1.30
C ALA A 49 -4.73 1.50 1.70
N TRP A 50 -4.12 2.12 2.71
CA TRP A 50 -4.48 3.49 3.09
C TRP A 50 -4.23 4.50 1.97
N LEU A 51 -3.09 4.42 1.27
CA LEU A 51 -2.82 5.28 0.11
C LEU A 51 -3.80 5.01 -1.04
N ARG A 52 -4.16 3.74 -1.30
CA ARG A 52 -5.18 3.36 -2.29
C ARG A 52 -6.53 4.02 -1.98
N SER A 53 -6.89 4.16 -0.71
CA SER A 53 -8.10 4.88 -0.28
C SER A 53 -8.02 6.41 -0.44
N ARG A 54 -6.97 6.92 -1.10
CA ARG A 54 -6.63 8.36 -1.18
C ARG A 54 -6.51 9.00 0.20
N ARG A 55 -5.96 8.26 1.16
CA ARG A 55 -5.77 8.71 2.56
C ARG A 55 -7.07 9.03 3.30
N ARG A 56 -8.19 8.42 2.90
CA ARG A 56 -9.53 8.65 3.51
C ARG A 56 -10.03 7.48 4.36
N GLY A 57 -9.58 6.27 4.06
CA GLY A 57 -9.99 5.07 4.80
C GLY A 57 -9.32 4.98 6.17
N VAL A 58 -9.95 4.24 7.08
CA VAL A 58 -9.44 3.95 8.42
C VAL A 58 -8.97 2.51 8.45
N LEU A 59 -7.71 2.29 8.83
CA LEU A 59 -7.17 0.93 8.96
C LEU A 59 -7.81 0.24 10.16
N ALA A 60 -8.13 -1.05 10.00
CA ALA A 60 -8.78 -1.87 11.02
C ALA A 60 -8.04 -3.19 11.23
N GLY A 61 -8.49 -3.99 12.21
CA GLY A 61 -8.01 -5.34 12.46
C GLY A 61 -6.48 -5.46 12.51
N TYR A 62 -5.93 -6.49 11.87
CA TYR A 62 -4.48 -6.74 11.83
C TYR A 62 -3.70 -5.60 11.16
N SER A 63 -4.29 -4.84 10.25
CA SER A 63 -3.62 -3.70 9.63
C SER A 63 -3.43 -2.55 10.60
N ALA A 64 -4.42 -2.27 11.44
CA ALA A 64 -4.28 -1.32 12.54
C ALA A 64 -3.26 -1.83 13.58
N SER A 65 -3.38 -3.08 14.01
CA SER A 65 -2.46 -3.69 14.98
C SER A 65 -1.00 -3.64 14.49
N ALA A 66 -0.76 -3.89 13.20
CA ALA A 66 0.57 -3.80 12.60
C ALA A 66 1.17 -2.40 12.73
N LEU A 67 0.37 -1.34 12.52
CA LEU A 67 0.84 0.04 12.70
C LEU A 67 1.09 0.40 14.17
N HIS A 68 0.39 -0.24 15.11
CA HIS A 68 0.62 -0.10 16.54
C HIS A 68 1.76 -0.99 17.09
N GLY A 69 2.54 -1.63 16.21
CA GLY A 69 3.77 -2.32 16.60
C GLY A 69 3.59 -3.79 16.99
N ALA A 70 2.45 -4.40 16.68
CA ALA A 70 2.28 -5.84 16.82
C ALA A 70 3.31 -6.59 15.95
N ARG A 71 4.04 -7.54 16.56
CA ARG A 71 5.20 -8.19 15.93
C ARG A 71 4.89 -9.49 15.19
N TRP A 72 3.77 -10.13 15.49
CA TRP A 72 3.44 -11.49 15.03
C TRP A 72 2.24 -11.48 14.11
N ILE A 73 2.36 -10.77 12.99
CA ILE A 73 1.31 -10.67 11.97
C ILE A 73 1.86 -11.24 10.67
N ASP A 74 1.17 -12.23 10.12
CA ASP A 74 1.55 -12.83 8.85
C ASP A 74 1.52 -11.77 7.72
N PRO A 75 2.65 -11.52 7.03
CA PRO A 75 2.74 -10.55 5.94
C PRO A 75 1.91 -10.93 4.70
N ALA A 76 1.40 -12.16 4.61
CA ALA A 76 0.52 -12.60 3.55
C ALA A 76 -0.95 -12.18 3.78
N LEU A 77 -1.32 -11.78 5.00
CA LEU A 77 -2.68 -11.35 5.30
C LEU A 77 -3.08 -10.12 4.44
N PRO A 78 -4.32 -10.08 3.97
CA PRO A 78 -4.83 -8.92 3.26
C PRO A 78 -4.87 -7.70 4.20
N ALA A 79 -4.78 -6.51 3.62
CA ALA A 79 -4.94 -5.28 4.38
C ALA A 79 -6.42 -5.07 4.74
N ASN A 80 -6.71 -4.74 6.00
CA ASN A 80 -8.04 -4.43 6.51
C ASN A 80 -8.21 -2.91 6.57
N ILE A 81 -9.18 -2.38 5.82
CA ILE A 81 -9.44 -0.93 5.77
C ILE A 81 -10.93 -0.66 5.64
N LEU A 82 -11.46 0.20 6.49
CA LEU A 82 -12.81 0.73 6.35
C LEU A 82 -12.74 1.96 5.44
N ASP A 83 -13.21 1.85 4.21
CA ASP A 83 -13.30 2.97 3.27
C ASP A 83 -14.63 2.98 2.50
N THR A 84 -14.89 4.03 1.74
CA THR A 84 -16.09 4.16 0.90
C THR A 84 -15.91 3.51 -0.48
N ASN A 85 -14.73 2.96 -0.78
CA ASN A 85 -14.40 2.39 -2.07
C ASN A 85 -14.86 0.93 -2.15
N ARG A 86 -16.09 0.75 -2.63
CA ARG A 86 -16.74 -0.56 -2.76
C ARG A 86 -16.16 -1.47 -3.84
N ARG A 87 -15.10 -1.07 -4.56
CA ARG A 87 -14.51 -1.92 -5.59
C ARG A 87 -13.66 -3.02 -4.93
N PRO A 88 -14.04 -4.30 -5.05
CA PRO A 88 -13.24 -5.40 -4.51
C PRO A 88 -11.84 -5.37 -5.10
N THR A 89 -10.83 -5.62 -4.28
CA THR A 89 -9.44 -5.62 -4.74
C THR A 89 -8.67 -6.69 -4.02
N ARG A 90 -7.95 -7.52 -4.79
CA ARG A 90 -7.13 -8.60 -4.25
C ARG A 90 -6.15 -8.03 -3.21
N GLY A 91 -6.11 -8.67 -2.04
CA GLY A 91 -5.23 -8.27 -0.94
C GLY A 91 -5.75 -7.11 -0.09
N VAL A 92 -7.02 -6.69 -0.27
CA VAL A 92 -7.72 -5.74 0.60
C VAL A 92 -9.05 -6.36 1.05
N VAL A 93 -9.33 -6.27 2.35
CA VAL A 93 -10.61 -6.58 2.97
C VAL A 93 -11.20 -5.26 3.46
N ALA A 94 -12.36 -4.90 2.90
CA ALA A 94 -13.10 -3.68 3.21
C ALA A 94 -14.32 -3.97 4.08
#